data_AF-A0A1V4YV74-F1
#
_entry.id   AF-A0A1V4YV74-F1
#
_cell.length_a   1.000
_cell.length_b   1.000
_cell.length_c   1.000
_cell.angle_alpha   90.00
_cell.angle_beta   90.00
_cell.angle_gamma   90.00
#
_symmetry.space_group_name_H-M   'P 1'
#
loop_
_entity.id
_entity.type
_entity.pdbx_description
1 polymer ?
#
loop_
_entity_poly.entity_id
_entity_poly.type
_entity_poly.pdbx_seq_one_letter_code
_entity_poly.pdbx_strand_id
1 'polypeptide(L)'
;MGSVDKAARQFFAAQKADGRIPKGHPQREDLEHKQQNYEQDFNSTILNLFDKVLFPIQRAGKPPQLASKPLDMTRDSAKPFNGEEQIEKTLTSNPLKLYLDVEKEFDAILDKAQDLLWPENQEETRWSDAVDRYSEQAGMVWLSPKGLDILKTIACNRGLWEELGNGYVTKKPKKKQTSVQVIAESEPDDDGRVRLRVNPQNAGPSPRIYYAEDASVTDSSPQLKDQNLITSALRVNFLVIDPSGQYETGIPFSWNNKLVIRNNLIEQDGKRFVELLVAPKGAIKYTLDASEPRNGIPYTGLIAISDNEVLLRAFASADGIETKTEFRFPAKGKKGVEIDEVKPSRLVSRTGRKLDSRSKTFEGLKQAAEKSVAFEGVSLTVGQGNQVIAVNIGDIKVDAPFIEALLSKVLEKFTPTTNVTMSFRKGHFASGHDLKDFTKKLGIELQAGDIEQ
;
A
#
# COMPACT_ATOMS: atom_id res chain seq x y z
N MET A 1 -38.88 35.59 -42.84
CA MET A 1 -37.91 34.78 -42.09
C MET A 1 -36.53 35.36 -42.33
N GLY A 2 -35.74 35.59 -41.27
CA GLY A 2 -34.33 35.95 -41.44
C GLY A 2 -33.60 34.84 -42.20
N SER A 3 -32.62 35.19 -43.04
CA SER A 3 -31.81 34.21 -43.76
C SER A 3 -30.46 34.07 -43.07
N VAL A 4 -30.22 32.93 -42.41
CA VAL A 4 -28.93 32.62 -41.76
C VAL A 4 -27.80 32.70 -42.78
N ASP A 5 -28.01 32.17 -43.98
CA ASP A 5 -27.01 32.19 -45.06
C ASP A 5 -26.64 33.63 -45.46
N LYS A 6 -27.63 34.54 -45.55
CA LYS A 6 -27.37 35.95 -45.86
C LYS A 6 -26.54 36.62 -44.75
N ALA A 7 -26.97 36.49 -43.50
CA ALA A 7 -26.30 37.11 -42.37
C ALA A 7 -24.87 36.54 -42.17
N ALA A 8 -24.70 35.22 -42.32
CA ALA A 8 -23.41 34.54 -42.27
C ALA A 8 -22.45 35.06 -43.35
N ARG A 9 -22.94 35.21 -44.60
CA ARG A 9 -22.12 35.74 -45.70
C ARG A 9 -21.68 37.17 -45.45
N GLN A 10 -22.56 38.03 -44.91
CA GLN A 10 -22.22 39.42 -44.59
C GLN A 10 -21.18 39.50 -43.47
N PHE A 11 -21.34 38.72 -42.40
CA PHE A 11 -20.37 38.63 -41.32
C PHE A 11 -19.01 38.10 -41.81
N PHE A 12 -19.00 37.01 -42.58
CA PHE A 12 -17.79 36.45 -43.17
C PHE A 12 -17.08 37.41 -44.12
N ALA A 13 -17.84 38.12 -44.97
CA ALA A 13 -17.28 39.10 -45.91
C ALA A 13 -16.59 40.26 -45.16
N ALA A 14 -17.18 40.75 -44.06
CA ALA A 14 -16.58 41.79 -43.24
C ALA A 14 -15.33 41.30 -42.46
N GLN A 15 -15.30 40.04 -42.02
CA GLN A 15 -14.07 39.45 -41.47
C GLN A 15 -12.97 39.29 -42.53
N LYS A 16 -13.31 38.84 -43.75
CA LYS A 16 -12.33 38.71 -44.84
C LYS A 16 -11.78 40.05 -45.32
N ALA A 17 -12.55 41.13 -45.19
CA ALA A 17 -12.09 42.48 -45.51
C ALA A 17 -11.06 43.02 -44.49
N ASP A 18 -11.01 42.48 -43.27
CA ASP A 18 -10.09 42.95 -42.22
C ASP A 18 -8.62 42.86 -42.62
N GLY A 19 -8.21 41.75 -43.24
CA GLY A 19 -6.85 41.56 -43.76
C GLY A 19 -6.51 42.44 -44.98
N ARG A 20 -7.50 43.12 -45.57
CA ARG A 20 -7.33 44.00 -46.75
C ARG A 20 -7.37 45.49 -46.39
N ILE A 21 -7.89 45.85 -45.22
CA ILE A 21 -8.08 47.23 -44.77
C ILE A 21 -7.31 47.45 -43.47
N PRO A 22 -6.02 47.81 -43.55
CA PRO A 22 -5.16 47.95 -42.37
C PRO A 22 -5.53 49.17 -41.51
N LYS A 23 -4.98 49.22 -40.30
CA LYS A 23 -5.13 50.38 -39.39
C LYS A 23 -4.57 51.64 -40.05
N GLY A 24 -5.36 52.72 -40.06
CA GLY A 24 -5.05 53.99 -40.74
C GLY A 24 -5.62 54.13 -42.16
N HIS A 25 -6.23 53.09 -42.72
CA HIS A 25 -6.92 53.19 -44.01
C HIS A 25 -8.18 54.09 -43.88
N PRO A 26 -8.51 54.96 -44.87
CA PRO A 26 -9.67 55.86 -44.80
C PRO A 26 -11.02 55.18 -44.56
N GLN A 27 -11.13 53.89 -44.89
CA GLN A 27 -12.35 53.08 -44.74
C GLN A 27 -12.33 52.18 -43.49
N ARG A 28 -11.33 52.31 -42.60
CA ARG A 28 -11.17 51.43 -41.45
C ARG A 28 -12.35 51.55 -40.47
N GLU A 29 -12.77 52.77 -40.18
CA GLU A 29 -13.88 53.05 -39.26
C GLU A 29 -15.21 52.48 -39.78
N ASP A 30 -15.49 52.63 -41.09
CA ASP A 30 -16.68 52.04 -41.73
C ASP A 30 -16.63 50.50 -41.72
N LEU A 31 -15.45 49.89 -41.90
CA LEU A 31 -15.30 48.46 -41.78
C LEU A 31 -15.59 47.97 -40.35
N GLU A 32 -15.07 48.65 -39.32
CA GLU A 32 -15.28 48.27 -37.91
C GLU A 32 -16.76 48.39 -37.53
N HIS A 33 -17.45 49.45 -37.97
CA HIS A 33 -18.90 49.58 -37.81
C HIS A 33 -19.67 48.47 -38.52
N LYS A 34 -19.31 48.12 -39.76
CA LYS A 34 -19.94 47.02 -40.50
C LYS A 34 -19.70 45.66 -39.85
N GLN A 35 -18.50 45.43 -39.31
CA GLN A 35 -18.18 44.21 -38.57
C GLN A 35 -19.09 44.07 -37.35
N GLN A 36 -19.19 45.11 -36.51
CA GLN A 36 -20.07 45.10 -35.34
C GLN A 36 -21.54 44.89 -35.71
N ASN A 37 -22.03 45.62 -36.72
CA ASN A 37 -23.42 45.50 -37.15
C ASN A 37 -23.75 44.11 -37.72
N TYR A 38 -22.89 43.55 -38.58
CA TYR A 38 -23.12 42.23 -39.15
C TYR A 38 -22.95 41.11 -38.13
N GLU A 39 -22.06 41.27 -37.14
CA GLU A 39 -21.95 40.36 -36.02
C GLU A 39 -23.24 40.35 -35.19
N GLN A 40 -23.78 41.54 -34.87
CA GLN A 40 -25.02 41.67 -34.12
C GLN A 40 -26.22 41.09 -34.89
N ASP A 41 -26.34 41.39 -36.18
CA ASP A 41 -27.41 40.88 -37.05
C ASP A 41 -27.35 39.35 -37.22
N PHE A 42 -26.14 38.80 -37.39
CA PHE A 42 -25.92 37.36 -37.47
C PHE A 42 -26.32 36.65 -36.17
N ASN A 43 -25.84 37.14 -35.03
CA ASN A 43 -26.18 36.59 -33.73
C ASN A 43 -27.70 36.67 -33.45
N SER A 44 -28.33 37.81 -33.75
CA SER A 44 -29.79 37.97 -33.61
C SER A 44 -30.58 37.01 -34.52
N THR A 45 -30.13 36.83 -35.76
CA THR A 45 -30.77 35.91 -36.72
C THR A 45 -30.69 34.45 -36.27
N ILE A 46 -29.53 34.01 -35.77
CA ILE A 46 -29.36 32.66 -35.21
C ILE A 46 -30.29 32.47 -34.01
N LEU A 47 -30.26 33.40 -33.06
CA LEU A 47 -31.02 33.31 -31.82
C LEU A 47 -32.53 33.27 -32.05
N ASN A 48 -33.03 34.00 -33.05
CA ASN A 48 -34.45 34.01 -33.40
C ASN A 48 -34.91 32.73 -34.14
N LEU A 49 -34.00 32.04 -34.84
CA LEU A 49 -34.33 30.85 -35.62
C LEU A 49 -34.12 29.55 -34.84
N PHE A 50 -33.13 29.53 -33.95
CA PHE A 50 -32.78 28.39 -33.10
C PHE A 50 -33.15 28.70 -31.65
N ASP A 51 -34.46 28.81 -31.38
CA ASP A 51 -35.02 29.31 -30.12
C ASP A 51 -35.31 28.22 -29.07
N LYS A 52 -35.08 26.94 -29.42
CA LYS A 52 -35.44 25.79 -28.57
C LYS A 52 -34.47 24.62 -28.72
N VAL A 53 -34.34 23.85 -27.66
CA VAL A 53 -33.61 22.58 -27.62
C VAL A 53 -34.60 21.42 -27.55
N LEU A 54 -34.33 20.38 -28.34
CA LEU A 54 -35.05 19.12 -28.30
C LEU A 54 -34.16 18.06 -27.65
N PHE A 55 -34.69 17.30 -26.68
CA PHE A 55 -33.91 16.25 -26.03
C PHE A 55 -34.80 15.08 -25.57
N PRO A 56 -34.26 13.84 -25.56
CA PRO A 56 -35.02 12.68 -25.13
C PRO A 56 -35.25 12.72 -23.61
N ILE A 57 -36.46 12.39 -23.19
CA ILE A 57 -36.83 12.22 -21.79
C ILE A 57 -37.69 10.97 -21.63
N GLN A 58 -37.49 10.27 -20.52
CA GLN A 58 -38.37 9.19 -20.09
C GLN A 58 -38.65 9.38 -18.60
N ARG A 59 -39.92 9.58 -18.25
CA ARG A 59 -40.36 9.61 -16.86
C ARG A 59 -40.68 8.18 -16.43
N ALA A 60 -40.51 7.88 -15.14
CA ALA A 60 -40.81 6.55 -14.59
C ALA A 60 -42.22 6.08 -15.03
N GLY A 61 -42.30 4.86 -15.55
CA GLY A 61 -43.54 4.24 -16.02
C GLY A 61 -44.14 4.84 -17.30
N LYS A 62 -43.43 5.74 -18.00
CA LYS A 62 -43.90 6.34 -19.27
C LYS A 62 -43.00 5.95 -20.45
N PRO A 63 -43.53 5.92 -21.69
CA PRO A 63 -42.71 5.73 -22.87
C PRO A 63 -41.73 6.91 -23.07
N PRO A 64 -40.58 6.68 -23.72
CA PRO A 64 -39.65 7.74 -24.06
C PRO A 64 -40.31 8.72 -25.06
N GLN A 65 -40.01 10.01 -24.90
CA GLN A 65 -40.51 11.06 -25.79
C GLN A 65 -39.45 12.14 -26.01
N LEU A 66 -39.61 12.92 -27.08
CA LEU A 66 -38.78 14.08 -27.35
C LEU A 66 -39.40 15.32 -26.66
N ALA A 67 -38.70 15.86 -25.65
CA ALA A 67 -39.10 17.10 -24.99
C ALA A 67 -38.63 18.30 -25.80
N SER A 68 -39.44 19.36 -25.81
CA SER A 68 -39.08 20.66 -26.37
C SER A 68 -38.98 21.69 -25.25
N LYS A 69 -37.87 22.43 -25.22
CA LYS A 69 -37.61 23.46 -24.23
C LYS A 69 -37.09 24.73 -24.90
N PRO A 70 -37.73 25.90 -24.70
CA PRO A 70 -37.19 27.18 -25.16
C PRO A 70 -35.81 27.44 -24.55
N LEU A 71 -34.90 28.03 -25.33
CA LEU A 71 -33.59 28.46 -24.83
C LEU A 71 -33.74 29.54 -23.77
N ASP A 72 -32.95 29.45 -22.71
CA ASP A 72 -32.81 30.52 -21.74
C ASP A 72 -31.95 31.65 -22.34
N MET A 73 -32.63 32.72 -22.75
CA MET A 73 -32.03 33.88 -23.39
C MET A 73 -31.43 34.89 -22.39
N THR A 74 -31.53 34.62 -21.08
CA THR A 74 -30.98 35.53 -20.06
C THR A 74 -29.45 35.45 -20.06
N ARG A 75 -28.80 36.55 -20.44
CA ARG A 75 -27.33 36.67 -20.53
C ARG A 75 -26.84 38.03 -20.05
N ASP A 76 -25.57 38.08 -19.68
CA ASP A 76 -24.85 39.33 -19.47
C ASP A 76 -24.57 39.98 -20.84
N SER A 77 -25.15 41.16 -21.09
CA SER A 77 -24.96 41.90 -22.35
C SER A 77 -23.55 42.47 -22.50
N ALA A 78 -22.76 42.53 -21.43
CA ALA A 78 -21.37 42.99 -21.46
C ALA A 78 -20.39 41.92 -21.97
N LYS A 79 -20.82 40.65 -22.07
CA LYS A 79 -19.99 39.54 -22.57
C LYS A 79 -20.34 39.17 -24.02
N PRO A 80 -19.37 38.68 -24.81
CA PRO A 80 -19.63 38.06 -26.11
C PRO A 80 -20.65 36.94 -25.98
N PHE A 81 -21.39 36.70 -27.06
CA PHE A 81 -22.38 35.63 -27.11
C PHE A 81 -21.70 34.25 -27.07
N ASN A 82 -22.15 33.36 -26.19
CA ASN A 82 -21.72 31.97 -26.11
C ASN A 82 -22.93 31.02 -26.17
N GLY A 83 -23.12 30.37 -27.32
CA GLY A 83 -24.25 29.46 -27.53
C GLY A 83 -24.17 28.18 -26.70
N GLU A 84 -22.96 27.70 -26.39
CA GLU A 84 -22.75 26.50 -25.56
C GLU A 84 -23.24 26.74 -24.13
N GLU A 85 -22.82 27.86 -23.52
CA GLU A 85 -23.25 28.27 -22.19
C GLU A 85 -24.79 28.39 -22.09
N GLN A 86 -25.44 28.87 -23.15
CA GLN A 86 -26.90 28.96 -23.20
C GLN A 86 -27.59 27.60 -23.27
N ILE A 87 -27.05 26.68 -24.07
CA ILE A 87 -27.56 25.31 -24.16
C ILE A 87 -27.38 24.62 -22.80
N GLU A 88 -26.20 24.74 -22.18
CA GLU A 88 -25.92 24.18 -20.86
C GLU A 88 -26.86 24.73 -19.79
N LYS A 89 -27.01 26.06 -19.72
CA LYS A 89 -27.96 26.72 -18.81
C LYS A 89 -29.40 26.26 -19.02
N THR A 90 -29.79 26.06 -20.28
CA THR A 90 -31.12 25.54 -20.63
C THR A 90 -31.28 24.08 -20.17
N LEU A 91 -30.28 23.23 -20.37
CA LEU A 91 -30.36 21.80 -20.03
C LEU A 91 -30.13 21.49 -18.54
N THR A 92 -29.52 22.42 -17.79
CA THR A 92 -29.29 22.33 -16.34
C THR A 92 -30.47 22.82 -15.49
N SER A 93 -31.53 23.35 -16.12
CA SER A 93 -32.76 23.74 -15.43
C SER A 93 -33.91 22.75 -15.67
N ASN A 94 -34.94 22.75 -14.81
CA ASN A 94 -36.08 21.85 -14.95
C ASN A 94 -36.87 22.09 -16.27
N PRO A 95 -37.31 21.04 -16.99
CA PRO A 95 -36.92 19.63 -16.82
C PRO A 95 -35.44 19.39 -17.15
N LEU A 96 -34.71 18.84 -16.19
CA LEU A 96 -33.26 18.69 -16.23
C LEU A 96 -32.85 17.56 -17.19
N LYS A 97 -31.83 17.81 -18.02
CA LYS A 97 -31.19 16.79 -18.85
C LYS A 97 -29.68 16.71 -18.68
N LEU A 98 -29.00 17.79 -18.31
CA LEU A 98 -27.53 17.85 -18.22
C LEU A 98 -27.06 18.11 -16.79
N TYR A 99 -26.07 17.34 -16.34
CA TYR A 99 -25.26 17.63 -15.15
C TYR A 99 -23.82 17.95 -15.56
N LEU A 100 -23.33 19.12 -15.12
CA LEU A 100 -21.96 19.56 -15.36
C LEU A 100 -20.97 19.04 -14.30
N ASP A 101 -21.44 18.91 -13.06
CA ASP A 101 -20.67 18.47 -11.91
C ASP A 101 -21.22 17.14 -11.37
N VAL A 102 -20.49 16.06 -11.62
CA VAL A 102 -20.86 14.71 -11.19
C VAL A 102 -20.70 14.52 -9.68
N GLU A 103 -19.74 15.20 -9.06
CA GLU A 103 -19.45 15.01 -7.63
C GLU A 103 -20.52 15.69 -6.76
N LYS A 104 -20.92 16.90 -7.15
CA LYS A 104 -21.97 17.65 -6.45
C LYS A 104 -23.33 16.96 -6.51
N GLU A 105 -23.67 16.38 -7.66
CA GLU A 105 -24.99 15.79 -7.92
C GLU A 105 -24.92 14.24 -7.92
N PHE A 106 -23.92 13.70 -7.24
CA PHE A 106 -23.51 12.29 -7.30
C PHE A 106 -24.67 11.32 -7.02
N ASP A 107 -25.40 11.51 -5.92
CA ASP A 107 -26.42 10.55 -5.50
C ASP A 107 -27.57 10.43 -6.53
N ALA A 108 -28.01 11.56 -7.09
CA ALA A 108 -29.07 11.59 -8.10
C ALA A 108 -28.63 10.95 -9.43
N ILE A 109 -27.36 11.10 -9.81
CA ILE A 109 -26.79 10.47 -11.01
C ILE A 109 -26.60 8.97 -10.77
N LEU A 110 -26.09 8.58 -9.59
CA LEU A 110 -25.87 7.20 -9.20
C LEU A 110 -27.17 6.40 -9.24
N ASP A 111 -28.24 6.89 -8.62
CA ASP A 111 -29.54 6.22 -8.59
C ASP A 111 -30.05 5.94 -10.00
N LYS A 112 -30.01 6.94 -10.90
CA LYS A 112 -30.39 6.77 -12.31
C LYS A 112 -29.50 5.77 -13.05
N ALA A 113 -28.19 5.84 -12.82
CA ALA A 113 -27.25 4.94 -13.46
C ALA A 113 -27.50 3.48 -13.05
N GLN A 114 -27.73 3.23 -11.76
CA GLN A 114 -27.99 1.88 -11.24
C GLN A 114 -29.31 1.28 -11.74
N ASP A 115 -30.32 2.12 -11.94
CA ASP A 115 -31.63 1.74 -12.48
C ASP A 115 -31.58 1.44 -13.98
N LEU A 116 -30.88 2.29 -14.76
CA LEU A 116 -30.96 2.25 -16.22
C LEU A 116 -29.80 1.53 -16.92
N LEU A 117 -28.59 1.53 -16.33
CA LEU A 117 -27.39 1.03 -17.01
C LEU A 117 -27.12 -0.45 -16.72
N TRP A 118 -27.65 -0.98 -15.62
CA TRP A 118 -27.56 -2.41 -15.33
C TRP A 118 -28.70 -3.18 -16.01
N PRO A 119 -28.44 -4.39 -16.54
CA PRO A 119 -29.52 -5.28 -16.98
C PRO A 119 -30.49 -5.58 -15.84
N GLU A 120 -31.76 -5.77 -16.20
CA GLU A 120 -32.80 -6.09 -15.23
C GLU A 120 -32.43 -7.37 -14.48
N ASN A 121 -32.61 -7.37 -13.16
CA ASN A 121 -32.25 -8.47 -12.26
C ASN A 121 -30.75 -8.86 -12.24
N GLN A 122 -29.86 -7.98 -12.72
CA GLN A 122 -28.41 -8.18 -12.63
C GLN A 122 -27.75 -7.15 -11.73
N GLU A 123 -26.79 -7.63 -10.94
CA GLU A 123 -25.96 -6.80 -10.06
C GLU A 123 -24.61 -6.45 -10.72
N GLU A 124 -24.27 -7.13 -11.82
CA GLU A 124 -23.02 -6.98 -12.55
C GLU A 124 -23.30 -6.64 -14.02
N THR A 125 -22.43 -5.85 -14.64
CA THR A 125 -22.47 -5.58 -16.08
C THR A 125 -21.06 -5.33 -16.62
N ARG A 126 -20.81 -5.62 -17.89
CA ARG A 126 -19.58 -5.19 -18.56
C ARG A 126 -19.61 -3.67 -18.70
N TRP A 127 -18.50 -2.99 -18.40
CA TRP A 127 -18.48 -1.52 -18.42
C TRP A 127 -18.77 -0.94 -19.81
N SER A 128 -18.31 -1.60 -20.88
CA SER A 128 -18.66 -1.21 -22.26
C SER A 128 -20.16 -1.20 -22.48
N ASP A 129 -20.87 -2.21 -21.98
CA ASP A 129 -22.31 -2.37 -22.19
C ASP A 129 -23.09 -1.31 -21.39
N ALA A 130 -22.56 -0.90 -20.23
CA ALA A 130 -23.11 0.24 -19.47
C ALA A 130 -22.92 1.57 -20.22
N VAL A 131 -21.78 1.76 -20.90
CA VAL A 131 -21.50 2.93 -21.75
C VAL A 131 -22.41 2.95 -22.98
N ASP A 132 -22.62 1.80 -23.62
CA ASP A 132 -23.53 1.66 -24.76
C ASP A 132 -24.97 1.98 -24.33
N ARG A 133 -25.44 1.38 -23.23
CA ARG A 133 -26.74 1.69 -22.64
C ARG A 133 -26.89 3.16 -22.27
N TYR A 134 -25.86 3.80 -21.73
CA TYR A 134 -25.90 5.22 -21.42
C TYR A 134 -26.24 6.08 -22.66
N SER A 135 -25.79 5.65 -23.84
CA SER A 135 -26.08 6.32 -25.12
C SER A 135 -27.51 6.05 -25.63
N GLU A 136 -28.14 4.96 -25.21
CA GLU A 136 -29.46 4.51 -25.67
C GLU A 136 -30.61 4.90 -24.73
N GLN A 137 -30.34 5.05 -23.43
CA GLN A 137 -31.39 5.24 -22.41
C GLN A 137 -31.90 6.70 -22.37
N ALA A 138 -33.08 6.93 -22.94
CA ALA A 138 -33.74 8.24 -22.97
C ALA A 138 -33.97 8.87 -21.58
N GLY A 139 -34.16 8.04 -20.55
CA GLY A 139 -34.32 8.47 -19.15
C GLY A 139 -33.03 8.91 -18.46
N MET A 140 -31.88 8.54 -19.02
CA MET A 140 -30.57 8.89 -18.47
C MET A 140 -30.28 10.37 -18.68
N VAL A 141 -29.57 10.97 -17.72
CA VAL A 141 -29.09 12.35 -17.82
C VAL A 141 -27.79 12.38 -18.60
N TRP A 142 -27.55 13.45 -19.34
CA TRP A 142 -26.27 13.72 -19.95
C TRP A 142 -25.30 14.23 -18.90
N LEU A 143 -24.07 13.75 -18.98
CA LEU A 143 -22.95 14.14 -18.15
C LEU A 143 -21.91 14.84 -19.04
N SER A 144 -21.07 15.66 -18.42
CA SER A 144 -19.89 16.23 -19.06
C SER A 144 -18.96 15.14 -19.63
N PRO A 145 -18.03 15.46 -20.56
CA PRO A 145 -17.10 14.47 -21.09
C PRO A 145 -16.38 13.69 -19.98
N LYS A 146 -16.34 12.36 -20.11
CA LYS A 146 -15.85 11.41 -19.08
C LYS A 146 -16.67 11.38 -17.79
N GLY A 147 -17.83 12.04 -17.72
CA GLY A 147 -18.67 12.10 -16.53
C GLY A 147 -19.12 10.73 -16.03
N LEU A 148 -19.38 9.78 -16.95
CA LEU A 148 -19.71 8.41 -16.58
C LEU A 148 -18.52 7.65 -15.97
N ASP A 149 -17.30 7.88 -16.47
CA ASP A 149 -16.08 7.31 -15.87
C ASP A 149 -15.79 7.93 -14.51
N ILE A 150 -15.99 9.26 -14.36
CA ILE A 150 -15.87 9.96 -13.08
C ILE A 150 -16.87 9.39 -12.07
N LEU A 151 -18.13 9.21 -12.46
CA LEU A 151 -19.16 8.59 -11.62
C LEU A 151 -18.70 7.21 -11.13
N LYS A 152 -18.22 6.37 -12.05
CA LYS A 152 -17.70 5.04 -11.72
C LYS A 152 -16.54 5.11 -10.74
N THR A 153 -15.55 5.98 -10.98
CA THR A 153 -14.40 6.15 -10.08
C THR A 153 -14.86 6.57 -8.68
N ILE A 154 -15.77 7.53 -8.56
CA ILE A 154 -16.30 7.97 -7.27
C ILE A 154 -17.06 6.82 -6.59
N ALA A 155 -17.93 6.11 -7.31
CA ALA A 155 -18.70 4.99 -6.77
C ALA A 155 -17.81 3.83 -6.28
N CYS A 156 -16.76 3.49 -7.04
CA CYS A 156 -15.77 2.49 -6.64
C CYS A 156 -14.96 2.93 -5.42
N ASN A 157 -14.52 4.20 -5.39
CA ASN A 157 -13.77 4.74 -4.25
C ASN A 157 -14.60 4.80 -2.97
N ARG A 158 -15.91 5.04 -3.09
CA ARG A 158 -16.86 5.00 -1.96
C ARG A 158 -17.32 3.58 -1.59
N GLY A 159 -16.86 2.55 -2.31
CA GLY A 159 -17.25 1.16 -2.09
C GLY A 159 -18.71 0.85 -2.41
N LEU A 160 -19.37 1.72 -3.19
CA LEU A 160 -20.74 1.52 -3.66
C LEU A 160 -20.76 0.59 -4.87
N TRP A 161 -19.73 0.68 -5.73
CA TRP A 161 -19.46 -0.22 -6.85
C TRP A 161 -18.08 -0.88 -6.68
N GLU A 162 -17.80 -1.94 -7.45
CA GLU A 162 -16.50 -2.61 -7.45
C GLU A 162 -16.16 -3.10 -8.86
N GLU A 163 -14.92 -2.86 -9.29
CA GLU A 163 -14.38 -3.43 -10.52
C GLU A 163 -13.90 -4.86 -10.27
N LEU A 164 -14.38 -5.81 -11.07
CA LEU A 164 -14.07 -7.23 -10.91
C LEU A 164 -12.77 -7.66 -11.64
N GLY A 165 -12.03 -6.71 -12.22
CA GLY A 165 -10.74 -6.94 -12.88
C GLY A 165 -10.81 -7.57 -14.29
N ASN A 166 -11.99 -8.02 -14.71
CA ASN A 166 -12.27 -8.61 -16.03
C ASN A 166 -13.07 -7.67 -16.96
N GLY A 167 -13.10 -6.37 -16.64
CA GLY A 167 -13.90 -5.36 -17.35
C GLY A 167 -15.37 -5.29 -16.90
N TYR A 168 -15.79 -6.08 -15.92
CA TYR A 168 -17.10 -5.97 -15.27
C TYR A 168 -17.07 -5.05 -14.06
N VAL A 169 -18.23 -4.47 -13.76
CA VAL A 169 -18.50 -3.66 -12.58
C VAL A 169 -19.73 -4.22 -11.88
N THR A 170 -19.63 -4.45 -10.58
CA THR A 170 -20.79 -4.77 -9.73
C THR A 170 -21.32 -3.50 -9.07
N LYS A 171 -22.66 -3.34 -9.03
CA LYS A 171 -23.33 -2.33 -8.22
C LYS A 171 -23.63 -2.79 -6.78
N LYS A 172 -23.23 -4.01 -6.43
CA LYS A 172 -23.38 -4.58 -5.10
C LYS A 172 -22.08 -5.29 -4.69
N PRO A 173 -21.02 -4.53 -4.37
CA PRO A 173 -19.76 -5.08 -3.88
C PRO A 173 -19.99 -5.99 -2.69
N LYS A 174 -19.23 -7.09 -2.62
CA LYS A 174 -19.24 -7.91 -1.41
C LYS A 174 -18.61 -7.11 -0.29
N LYS A 175 -19.21 -7.16 0.91
CA LYS A 175 -18.57 -6.58 2.09
C LYS A 175 -17.21 -7.24 2.27
N LYS A 176 -16.17 -6.44 2.37
CA LYS A 176 -14.84 -6.96 2.72
C LYS A 176 -14.93 -7.55 4.12
N GLN A 177 -14.17 -8.62 4.34
CA GLN A 177 -14.06 -9.23 5.65
C GLN A 177 -12.97 -8.51 6.47
N THR A 178 -13.22 -8.42 7.77
CA THR A 178 -12.21 -8.02 8.75
C THR A 178 -11.03 -8.99 8.67
N SER A 179 -9.83 -8.47 8.84
CA SER A 179 -8.64 -9.29 8.99
C SER A 179 -7.62 -8.60 9.87
N VAL A 180 -6.47 -9.23 10.07
CA VAL A 180 -5.41 -8.69 10.91
C VAL A 180 -4.06 -8.92 10.26
N GLN A 181 -3.21 -7.90 10.32
CA GLN A 181 -1.80 -8.02 10.02
C GLN A 181 -1.04 -8.09 11.34
N VAL A 182 -0.31 -9.19 11.55
CA VAL A 182 0.52 -9.40 12.74
C VAL A 182 1.98 -9.30 12.34
N ILE A 183 2.71 -8.39 12.98
CA ILE A 183 4.14 -8.14 12.75
C ILE A 183 4.89 -8.49 14.03
N ALA A 184 5.79 -9.47 13.96
CA ALA A 184 6.73 -9.71 15.05
C ALA A 184 7.82 -8.63 15.05
N GLU A 185 7.87 -7.83 16.12
CA GLU A 185 8.85 -6.75 16.25
C GLU A 185 10.23 -7.27 16.65
N SER A 186 10.33 -8.48 17.20
CA SER A 186 11.58 -9.14 17.61
C SER A 186 11.59 -10.62 17.27
N GLU A 187 12.78 -11.23 17.25
CA GLU A 187 12.88 -12.68 17.44
C GLU A 187 12.55 -13.02 18.91
N PRO A 188 12.22 -14.30 19.22
CA PRO A 188 11.96 -14.73 20.59
C PRO A 188 13.16 -14.46 21.50
N ASP A 189 12.91 -13.94 22.70
CA ASP A 189 13.91 -13.74 23.73
C ASP A 189 14.23 -15.03 24.50
N ASP A 190 14.97 -14.91 25.62
CA ASP A 190 15.43 -16.02 26.46
C ASP A 190 14.30 -16.88 27.04
N ASP A 191 13.15 -16.26 27.28
CA ASP A 191 11.92 -16.92 27.74
C ASP A 191 10.98 -17.28 26.57
N GLY A 192 11.40 -17.03 25.34
CA GLY A 192 10.63 -17.27 24.11
C GLY A 192 9.55 -16.21 23.88
N ARG A 193 9.64 -15.07 24.56
CA ARG A 193 8.69 -13.98 24.40
C ARG A 193 8.99 -13.21 23.12
N VAL A 194 7.92 -12.88 22.41
CA VAL A 194 7.92 -12.04 21.22
C VAL A 194 6.95 -10.90 21.44
N ARG A 195 7.34 -9.70 21.03
CA ARG A 195 6.43 -8.57 20.92
C ARG A 195 5.81 -8.54 19.52
N LEU A 196 4.49 -8.65 19.46
CA LEU A 196 3.69 -8.60 18.26
C LEU A 196 3.00 -7.24 18.16
N ARG A 197 3.08 -6.62 16.98
CA ARG A 197 2.25 -5.48 16.58
C ARG A 197 1.08 -6.01 15.76
N VAL A 198 -0.14 -5.70 16.16
CA VAL A 198 -1.39 -6.28 15.67
C VAL A 198 -2.24 -5.18 15.05
N ASN A 199 -2.26 -5.13 13.71
CA ASN A 199 -2.94 -4.10 12.95
C ASN A 199 -4.25 -4.66 12.35
N PRO A 200 -5.43 -4.28 12.85
CA PRO A 200 -6.70 -4.69 12.26
C PRO A 200 -6.86 -4.07 10.86
N GLN A 201 -7.50 -4.78 9.95
CA GLN A 201 -7.75 -4.37 8.58
C GLN A 201 -9.24 -4.51 8.28
N ASN A 202 -9.80 -3.60 7.48
CA ASN A 202 -11.24 -3.58 7.15
C ASN A 202 -12.12 -3.73 8.40
N ALA A 203 -11.88 -2.92 9.43
CA ALA A 203 -12.47 -3.14 10.75
C ALA A 203 -13.14 -1.91 11.37
N GLY A 204 -13.49 -0.95 10.51
CA GLY A 204 -14.14 0.29 10.92
C GLY A 204 -13.27 1.19 11.81
N PRO A 205 -13.85 2.26 12.39
CA PRO A 205 -13.12 3.24 13.20
C PRO A 205 -12.79 2.78 14.62
N SER A 206 -13.39 1.68 15.10
CA SER A 206 -13.21 1.18 16.48
C SER A 206 -13.18 -0.35 16.52
N PRO A 207 -12.14 -0.96 15.94
CA PRO A 207 -12.03 -2.41 15.83
C PRO A 207 -11.91 -3.08 17.20
N ARG A 208 -12.55 -4.24 17.37
CA ARG A 208 -12.33 -5.14 18.51
C ARG A 208 -11.44 -6.29 18.07
N ILE A 209 -10.31 -6.46 18.74
CA ILE A 209 -9.34 -7.52 18.44
C ILE A 209 -9.36 -8.51 19.60
N TYR A 210 -9.87 -9.70 19.37
CA TYR A 210 -9.84 -10.81 20.31
C TYR A 210 -8.65 -11.71 20.02
N TYR A 211 -8.09 -12.34 21.05
CA TYR A 211 -6.99 -13.27 20.90
C TYR A 211 -7.07 -14.47 21.85
N ALA A 212 -6.44 -15.57 21.46
CA ALA A 212 -6.24 -16.74 22.31
C ALA A 212 -4.85 -17.36 22.06
N GLU A 213 -4.15 -17.68 23.13
CA GLU A 213 -2.83 -18.32 23.13
C GLU A 213 -2.97 -19.84 23.19
N ASP A 214 -2.33 -20.56 22.26
CA ASP A 214 -2.37 -22.02 22.11
C ASP A 214 -3.81 -22.62 22.07
N ALA A 215 -4.83 -21.81 21.76
CA ALA A 215 -6.25 -22.17 21.78
C ALA A 215 -7.07 -21.43 20.71
N SER A 216 -8.27 -21.92 20.41
CA SER A 216 -9.20 -21.25 19.47
C SER A 216 -9.69 -19.91 20.02
N VAL A 217 -9.79 -18.92 19.14
CA VAL A 217 -10.28 -17.56 19.48
C VAL A 217 -11.75 -17.41 19.08
N THR A 218 -12.52 -16.72 19.91
CA THR A 218 -13.92 -16.36 19.69
C THR A 218 -14.15 -14.90 20.10
N ASP A 219 -15.35 -14.38 19.88
CA ASP A 219 -15.78 -13.06 20.36
C ASP A 219 -15.99 -12.98 21.89
N SER A 220 -15.87 -14.11 22.60
CA SER A 220 -15.85 -14.20 24.06
C SER A 220 -14.43 -14.29 24.66
N SER A 221 -13.41 -14.40 23.80
CA SER A 221 -12.01 -14.44 24.22
C SER A 221 -11.54 -13.09 24.78
N PRO A 222 -10.37 -13.02 25.44
CA PRO A 222 -9.79 -11.74 25.85
C PRO A 222 -9.62 -10.78 24.67
N GLN A 223 -9.99 -9.51 24.89
CA GLN A 223 -9.78 -8.44 23.93
C GLN A 223 -8.43 -7.77 24.20
N LEU A 224 -7.65 -7.53 23.13
CA LEU A 224 -6.50 -6.65 23.17
C LEU A 224 -6.93 -5.22 23.48
N LYS A 225 -6.29 -4.61 24.49
CA LYS A 225 -6.54 -3.21 24.89
C LYS A 225 -5.77 -2.22 24.01
N ASP A 226 -4.64 -2.65 23.47
CA ASP A 226 -3.81 -1.89 22.56
C ASP A 226 -3.40 -2.77 21.36
N GLN A 227 -2.61 -2.22 20.43
CA GLN A 227 -2.18 -2.95 19.24
C GLN A 227 -0.94 -3.83 19.49
N ASN A 228 -0.51 -4.04 20.73
CA ASN A 228 0.66 -4.83 21.05
C ASN A 228 0.31 -6.06 21.89
N LEU A 229 0.94 -7.19 21.60
CA LEU A 229 0.88 -8.38 22.44
C LEU A 229 2.29 -8.88 22.72
N ILE A 230 2.64 -9.08 23.99
CA ILE A 230 3.87 -9.78 24.38
C ILE A 230 3.46 -11.18 24.81
N THR A 231 3.99 -12.20 24.14
CA THR A 231 3.57 -13.60 24.33
C THR A 231 4.74 -14.55 24.15
N SER A 232 4.74 -15.65 24.90
CA SER A 232 5.61 -16.82 24.70
C SER A 232 4.83 -18.06 24.23
N ALA A 233 3.56 -17.90 23.82
CA ALA A 233 2.77 -18.98 23.26
C ALA A 233 3.40 -19.54 21.98
N LEU A 234 3.14 -20.80 21.66
CA LEU A 234 3.58 -21.39 20.39
C LEU A 234 2.72 -20.87 19.24
N ARG A 235 1.42 -20.64 19.48
CA ARG A 235 0.48 -20.07 18.54
C ARG A 235 -0.38 -19.01 19.20
N VAL A 236 -0.67 -17.94 18.47
CA VAL A 236 -1.72 -16.98 18.87
C VAL A 236 -2.73 -16.88 17.74
N ASN A 237 -4.00 -17.07 18.09
CA ASN A 237 -5.12 -16.89 17.16
C ASN A 237 -5.78 -15.55 17.43
N PHE A 238 -6.05 -14.78 16.38
CA PHE A 238 -6.64 -13.46 16.44
C PHE A 238 -7.97 -13.42 15.67
N LEU A 239 -8.97 -12.76 16.22
CA LEU A 239 -10.25 -12.50 15.58
C LEU A 239 -10.56 -11.00 15.65
N VAL A 240 -10.84 -10.38 14.51
CA VAL A 240 -11.17 -8.96 14.43
C VAL A 240 -12.65 -8.80 14.13
N ILE A 241 -13.33 -7.96 14.90
CA ILE A 241 -14.73 -7.61 14.68
C ILE A 241 -14.83 -6.11 14.47
N ASP A 242 -15.59 -5.70 13.46
CA ASP A 242 -16.02 -4.32 13.23
C ASP A 242 -17.37 -4.06 13.91
N PRO A 243 -17.43 -3.33 15.04
CA PRO A 243 -18.69 -3.05 15.71
C PRO A 243 -19.64 -2.15 14.92
N SER A 244 -19.13 -1.43 13.90
CA SER A 244 -19.97 -0.56 13.06
C SER A 244 -20.79 -1.33 12.02
N GLY A 245 -20.43 -2.59 11.73
CA GLY A 245 -21.07 -3.43 10.73
C GLY A 245 -20.79 -3.03 9.28
N GLN A 246 -19.84 -2.11 9.06
CA GLN A 246 -19.35 -1.73 7.73
C GLN A 246 -18.72 -2.94 7.03
N TYR A 247 -17.98 -3.75 7.78
CA TYR A 247 -17.30 -4.96 7.31
C TYR A 247 -17.87 -6.22 7.95
N GLU A 248 -17.83 -7.33 7.21
CA GLU A 248 -18.21 -8.64 7.75
C GLU A 248 -17.08 -9.21 8.60
N THR A 249 -17.42 -9.99 9.63
CA THR A 249 -16.39 -10.65 10.45
C THR A 249 -15.71 -11.75 9.63
N GLY A 250 -14.40 -11.61 9.43
CA GLY A 250 -13.57 -12.62 8.78
C GLY A 250 -13.23 -13.80 9.69
N ILE A 251 -12.49 -14.75 9.12
CA ILE A 251 -12.01 -15.92 9.87
C ILE A 251 -10.83 -15.57 10.78
N PRO A 252 -10.62 -16.32 11.88
CA PRO A 252 -9.44 -16.16 12.71
C PRO A 252 -8.11 -16.30 11.94
N PHE A 253 -7.15 -15.46 12.29
CA PHE A 253 -5.76 -15.54 11.82
C PHE A 253 -4.87 -16.20 12.85
N SER A 254 -4.03 -17.16 12.43
CA SER A 254 -3.08 -17.85 13.30
C SER A 254 -1.65 -17.36 13.06
N TRP A 255 -1.05 -16.77 14.09
CA TRP A 255 0.39 -16.50 14.14
C TRP A 255 1.11 -17.64 14.86
N ASN A 256 2.23 -18.13 14.30
CA ASN A 256 3.07 -19.14 14.95
C ASN A 256 4.39 -18.49 15.41
N ASN A 257 4.78 -18.82 16.64
CA ASN A 257 6.06 -18.43 17.21
C ASN A 257 7.20 -19.28 16.62
N LYS A 258 8.45 -18.89 16.91
CA LYS A 258 9.64 -19.67 16.56
C LYS A 258 10.22 -20.30 17.82
N LEU A 259 10.75 -21.51 17.68
CA LEU A 259 11.58 -22.11 18.72
C LEU A 259 13.01 -21.60 18.59
N VAL A 260 13.65 -21.33 19.72
CA VAL A 260 15.09 -21.01 19.76
C VAL A 260 15.79 -21.96 20.72
N ILE A 261 16.81 -22.66 20.20
CA ILE A 261 17.70 -23.50 21.00
C ILE A 261 18.89 -22.65 21.42
N ARG A 262 19.30 -22.79 22.68
CA ARG A 262 20.53 -22.20 23.23
C ARG A 262 21.36 -23.28 23.90
N ASN A 263 22.59 -22.90 24.23
CA ASN A 263 23.48 -23.73 25.01
C ASN A 263 24.11 -22.93 26.14
N ASN A 264 24.56 -23.63 27.17
CA ASN A 264 25.44 -23.12 28.20
C ASN A 264 26.57 -24.15 28.41
N LEU A 265 27.83 -23.72 28.22
CA LEU A 265 29.00 -24.56 28.42
C LEU A 265 29.45 -24.44 29.89
N ILE A 266 29.40 -25.56 30.60
CA ILE A 266 29.73 -25.67 32.02
C ILE A 266 31.03 -26.47 32.16
N GLU A 267 32.01 -25.92 32.87
CA GLU A 267 33.22 -26.65 33.25
C GLU A 267 33.19 -26.95 34.75
N GLN A 268 33.13 -28.23 35.11
CA GLN A 268 33.09 -28.69 36.50
C GLN A 268 33.97 -29.93 36.67
N ASP A 269 34.77 -29.98 37.74
CA ASP A 269 35.69 -31.08 38.06
C ASP A 269 36.64 -31.46 36.92
N GLY A 270 37.07 -30.47 36.14
CA GLY A 270 37.96 -30.64 34.99
C GLY A 270 37.29 -31.23 33.74
N LYS A 271 35.98 -31.52 33.77
CA LYS A 271 35.18 -32.00 32.63
C LYS A 271 34.32 -30.87 32.05
N ARG A 272 33.93 -31.05 30.79
CA ARG A 272 33.09 -30.10 30.04
C ARG A 272 31.70 -30.69 29.84
N PHE A 273 30.67 -29.89 30.13
CA PHE A 273 29.27 -30.24 29.97
C PHE A 273 28.54 -29.17 29.18
N VAL A 274 27.58 -29.57 28.35
CA VAL A 274 26.68 -28.66 27.65
C VAL A 274 25.27 -28.84 28.19
N GLU A 275 24.70 -27.75 28.67
CA GLU A 275 23.27 -27.63 28.91
C GLU A 275 22.60 -27.07 27.66
N LEU A 276 21.48 -27.64 27.24
CA LEU A 276 20.68 -27.13 26.13
C LEU A 276 19.36 -26.59 26.67
N LEU A 277 18.97 -25.43 26.16
CA LEU A 277 17.73 -24.75 26.54
C LEU A 277 16.91 -24.54 25.27
N VAL A 278 15.60 -24.74 25.35
CA VAL A 278 14.68 -24.36 24.27
C VAL A 278 13.61 -23.43 24.82
N ALA A 279 13.41 -22.32 24.10
CA ALA A 279 12.35 -21.39 24.39
C ALA A 279 11.42 -21.25 23.17
N PRO A 280 10.10 -21.04 23.35
CA PRO A 280 9.40 -20.97 24.65
C PRO A 280 9.26 -22.32 25.38
N LYS A 281 9.08 -23.42 24.64
CA LYS A 281 9.04 -24.79 25.18
C LYS A 281 9.27 -25.80 24.05
N GLY A 282 9.74 -27.00 24.37
CA GLY A 282 9.82 -28.10 23.40
C GLY A 282 10.70 -29.26 23.85
N ALA A 283 10.60 -30.38 23.13
CA ALA A 283 11.51 -31.50 23.32
C ALA A 283 12.75 -31.32 22.46
N ILE A 284 13.94 -31.51 23.03
CA ILE A 284 15.23 -31.42 22.32
C ILE A 284 15.76 -32.83 22.03
N LYS A 285 16.35 -33.00 20.84
CA LYS A 285 17.23 -34.12 20.48
C LYS A 285 18.56 -33.58 19.98
N TYR A 286 19.64 -34.34 20.16
CA TYR A 286 20.97 -33.89 19.74
C TYR A 286 21.84 -35.02 19.19
N THR A 287 22.89 -34.63 18.48
CA THR A 287 23.96 -35.51 17.97
C THR A 287 25.32 -34.86 18.19
N LEU A 288 26.36 -35.68 18.38
CA LEU A 288 27.76 -35.26 18.54
C LEU A 288 28.67 -35.79 17.40
N ASP A 289 28.10 -36.57 16.49
CA ASP A 289 28.77 -37.23 15.37
C ASP A 289 28.47 -36.58 14.02
N ALA A 290 27.93 -35.36 14.04
CA ALA A 290 27.42 -34.62 12.89
C ALA A 290 26.25 -35.28 12.13
N SER A 291 25.58 -36.31 12.67
CA SER A 291 24.36 -36.86 12.04
C SER A 291 23.13 -35.94 12.22
N GLU A 292 22.04 -36.24 11.52
CA GLU A 292 20.79 -35.48 11.56
C GLU A 292 20.15 -35.50 12.96
N PRO A 293 20.03 -34.35 13.66
CA PRO A 293 19.60 -34.32 15.06
C PRO A 293 18.14 -34.70 15.28
N ARG A 294 17.26 -34.65 14.26
CA ARG A 294 15.87 -35.11 14.39
C ARG A 294 15.77 -36.60 14.79
N ASN A 295 16.76 -37.40 14.40
CA ASN A 295 16.89 -38.82 14.74
C ASN A 295 17.92 -39.05 15.86
N GLY A 296 18.37 -37.98 16.51
CA GLY A 296 19.39 -38.02 17.55
C GLY A 296 18.90 -38.51 18.91
N ILE A 297 19.78 -38.36 19.89
CA ILE A 297 19.57 -38.77 21.28
C ILE A 297 18.62 -37.78 21.96
N PRO A 298 17.55 -38.23 22.63
CA PRO A 298 16.71 -37.36 23.46
C PRO A 298 17.53 -36.64 24.53
N TYR A 299 17.36 -35.32 24.64
CA TYR A 299 18.03 -34.53 25.67
C TYR A 299 17.29 -34.68 27.01
N THR A 300 17.98 -35.24 28.02
CA THR A 300 17.40 -35.46 29.36
C THR A 300 18.21 -34.79 30.48
N GLY A 301 19.26 -34.04 30.16
CA GLY A 301 20.16 -33.40 31.13
C GLY A 301 21.52 -33.08 30.52
N LEU A 302 22.48 -32.67 31.35
CA LEU A 302 23.82 -32.24 30.92
C LEU A 302 24.50 -33.24 29.96
N ILE A 303 25.00 -32.74 28.83
CA ILE A 303 25.70 -33.52 27.81
C ILE A 303 27.20 -33.43 28.08
N ALA A 304 27.85 -34.53 28.41
CA ALA A 304 29.31 -34.57 28.52
C ALA A 304 29.96 -34.43 27.14
N ILE A 305 30.91 -33.51 27.00
CA ILE A 305 31.70 -33.31 25.77
C ILE A 305 33.19 -33.50 26.04
N SER A 306 33.95 -33.86 25.01
CA SER A 306 35.40 -34.05 25.14
C SER A 306 36.18 -32.72 25.25
N ASP A 307 37.46 -32.79 25.63
CA ASP A 307 38.35 -31.62 25.65
C ASP A 307 38.77 -31.13 24.26
N ASN A 308 38.50 -31.92 23.21
CA ASN A 308 38.70 -31.53 21.81
C ASN A 308 37.59 -30.59 21.33
N GLU A 309 37.71 -30.11 20.09
CA GLU A 309 36.61 -29.42 19.40
C GLU A 309 35.41 -30.37 19.24
N VAL A 310 34.21 -29.87 19.50
CA VAL A 310 32.96 -30.65 19.42
C VAL A 310 31.91 -29.89 18.64
N LEU A 311 31.33 -30.56 17.64
CA LEU A 311 30.14 -30.12 16.93
C LEU A 311 28.91 -30.79 17.56
N LEU A 312 28.02 -29.98 18.14
CA LEU A 312 26.73 -30.43 18.64
C LEU A 312 25.65 -29.94 17.70
N ARG A 313 24.87 -30.84 17.11
CA ARG A 313 23.65 -30.49 16.37
C ARG A 313 22.44 -30.75 17.25
N ALA A 314 21.55 -29.78 17.36
CA ALA A 314 20.34 -29.87 18.15
C ALA A 314 19.10 -29.67 17.28
N PHE A 315 18.05 -30.42 17.60
CA PHE A 315 16.71 -30.31 17.03
C PHE A 315 15.73 -30.09 18.16
N ALA A 316 14.82 -29.13 18.02
CA ALA A 316 13.73 -28.96 18.96
C ALA A 316 12.38 -28.94 18.24
N SER A 317 11.36 -29.49 18.90
CA SER A 317 9.99 -29.50 18.38
C SER A 317 8.95 -29.35 19.49
N ALA A 318 7.86 -28.65 19.17
CA ALA A 318 6.67 -28.49 20.00
C ALA A 318 5.45 -28.16 19.13
N ASP A 319 4.35 -28.91 19.26
CA ASP A 319 3.07 -28.68 18.58
C ASP A 319 3.15 -28.37 17.07
N GLY A 320 4.05 -29.08 16.37
CA GLY A 320 4.29 -28.92 14.94
C GLY A 320 5.24 -27.78 14.55
N ILE A 321 5.74 -27.00 15.51
CA ILE A 321 6.82 -26.02 15.31
C ILE A 321 8.14 -26.72 15.58
N GLU A 322 9.11 -26.49 14.70
CA GLU A 322 10.43 -27.11 14.79
C GLU A 322 11.56 -26.15 14.46
N THR A 323 12.74 -26.41 15.02
CA THR A 323 13.97 -25.69 14.70
C THR A 323 15.18 -26.61 14.81
N LYS A 324 16.27 -26.24 14.12
CA LYS A 324 17.57 -26.90 14.20
C LYS A 324 18.64 -25.85 14.44
N THR A 325 19.64 -26.19 15.23
CA THR A 325 20.78 -25.31 15.51
C THR A 325 22.04 -26.13 15.67
N GLU A 326 23.15 -25.58 15.18
CA GLU A 326 24.47 -26.18 15.36
C GLU A 326 25.28 -25.32 16.33
N PHE A 327 25.97 -25.97 17.27
CA PHE A 327 26.87 -25.32 18.21
C PHE A 327 28.26 -25.94 18.06
N ARG A 328 29.26 -25.08 17.84
CA ARG A 328 30.67 -25.46 17.80
C ARG A 328 31.33 -25.04 19.10
N PHE A 329 31.86 -26.01 19.83
CA PHE A 329 32.61 -25.78 21.05
C PHE A 329 34.11 -25.97 20.77
N PRO A 330 34.96 -24.95 20.99
CA PRO A 330 36.39 -25.06 20.73
C PRO A 330 37.05 -26.06 21.69
N ALA A 331 38.27 -26.51 21.38
CA ALA A 331 39.07 -27.29 22.31
C ALA A 331 39.35 -26.49 23.61
N LYS A 332 39.47 -27.21 24.73
CA LYS A 332 39.70 -26.62 26.06
C LYS A 332 40.93 -25.72 26.05
N GLY A 333 40.80 -24.50 26.57
CA GLY A 333 41.89 -23.51 26.66
C GLY A 333 42.03 -22.57 25.45
N LYS A 334 41.37 -22.82 24.31
CA LYS A 334 41.24 -21.82 23.24
C LYS A 334 40.21 -20.76 23.65
N LYS A 335 40.60 -19.47 23.64
CA LYS A 335 39.71 -18.32 23.90
C LYS A 335 39.63 -17.42 22.67
N GLY A 336 38.43 -16.99 22.32
CA GLY A 336 38.15 -16.07 21.20
C GLY A 336 37.14 -16.61 20.20
N VAL A 337 36.55 -15.71 19.40
CA VAL A 337 35.70 -16.09 18.26
C VAL A 337 36.63 -16.51 17.12
N GLU A 338 36.81 -17.81 16.92
CA GLU A 338 37.60 -18.35 15.81
C GLU A 338 36.77 -18.28 14.53
N ILE A 339 37.18 -17.44 13.59
CA ILE A 339 36.52 -17.24 12.30
C ILE A 339 37.46 -17.75 11.22
N ASP A 340 37.01 -18.76 10.48
CA ASP A 340 37.67 -19.30 9.30
C ASP A 340 37.63 -18.25 8.19
N GLU A 341 38.78 -17.73 7.78
CA GLU A 341 38.84 -16.57 6.87
C GLU A 341 38.32 -16.87 5.48
N VAL A 342 38.27 -18.14 5.07
CA VAL A 342 37.93 -18.55 3.71
C VAL A 342 36.46 -18.93 3.58
N LYS A 343 35.79 -19.33 4.67
CA LYS A 343 34.41 -19.80 4.63
C LYS A 343 33.38 -18.65 4.65
N PRO A 344 32.25 -18.78 3.94
CA PRO A 344 31.10 -17.90 4.10
C PRO A 344 30.69 -17.80 5.56
N SER A 345 30.29 -16.60 5.99
CA SER A 345 30.00 -16.33 7.39
C SER A 345 28.75 -15.50 7.54
N ARG A 346 27.99 -15.74 8.61
CA ARG A 346 26.86 -14.91 9.01
C ARG A 346 27.12 -14.29 10.37
N LEU A 347 27.00 -12.97 10.46
CA LEU A 347 26.89 -12.27 11.73
C LEU A 347 25.42 -12.27 12.14
N VAL A 348 25.09 -12.80 13.31
CA VAL A 348 23.73 -12.84 13.85
C VAL A 348 23.69 -12.07 15.17
N SER A 349 22.69 -11.21 15.32
CA SER A 349 22.46 -10.40 16.51
C SER A 349 20.97 -10.28 16.80
N ARG A 350 20.57 -10.73 17.99
CA ARG A 350 19.16 -10.75 18.42
C ARG A 350 18.65 -9.35 18.76
N THR A 351 19.50 -8.55 19.39
CA THR A 351 19.22 -7.14 19.73
C THR A 351 19.51 -6.17 18.58
N GLY A 352 20.17 -6.67 17.52
CA GLY A 352 20.59 -5.89 16.36
C GLY A 352 21.92 -5.17 16.57
N ARG A 353 22.73 -5.11 15.52
CA ARG A 353 23.98 -4.31 15.49
C ARG A 353 23.65 -2.90 15.02
N LYS A 354 23.98 -1.89 15.84
CA LYS A 354 23.68 -0.49 15.55
C LYS A 354 24.84 0.20 14.85
N LEU A 355 24.53 0.87 13.75
CA LEU A 355 25.29 1.94 13.13
C LEU A 355 24.65 3.25 13.61
N ASP A 356 25.16 3.71 14.76
CA ASP A 356 24.56 4.74 15.62
C ASP A 356 24.66 6.19 15.10
N SER A 357 25.25 6.39 13.93
CA SER A 357 25.47 7.72 13.36
C SER A 357 25.40 7.69 11.84
N ARG A 358 25.22 8.89 11.25
CA ARG A 358 25.18 9.06 9.80
C ARG A 358 26.45 8.53 9.17
N SER A 359 27.61 8.94 9.69
CA SER A 359 28.92 8.52 9.18
C SER A 359 29.11 7.01 9.27
N LYS A 360 28.78 6.36 10.40
CA LYS A 360 28.87 4.90 10.52
C LYS A 360 27.89 4.17 9.60
N THR A 361 26.69 4.73 9.39
CA THR A 361 25.69 4.13 8.49
C THR A 361 26.20 4.13 7.05
N PHE A 362 26.64 5.28 6.54
CA PHE A 362 27.15 5.37 5.17
C PHE A 362 28.47 4.63 4.96
N GLU A 363 29.40 4.65 5.93
CA GLU A 363 30.61 3.83 5.86
C GLU A 363 30.26 2.34 5.89
N GLY A 364 29.29 1.93 6.72
CA GLY A 364 28.83 0.55 6.77
C GLY A 364 28.19 0.09 5.46
N LEU A 365 27.37 0.92 4.82
CA LEU A 365 26.79 0.62 3.51
C LEU A 365 27.86 0.55 2.41
N LYS A 366 28.82 1.48 2.40
CA LYS A 366 29.97 1.42 1.50
C LYS A 366 30.76 0.11 1.65
N GLN A 367 31.08 -0.27 2.89
CA GLN A 367 31.78 -1.54 3.16
C GLN A 367 30.96 -2.75 2.73
N ALA A 368 29.65 -2.69 2.94
CA ALA A 368 28.75 -3.75 2.51
C ALA A 368 28.68 -3.85 0.98
N ALA A 369 28.65 -2.74 0.25
CA ALA A 369 28.67 -2.74 -1.20
C ALA A 369 30.00 -3.31 -1.75
N GLU A 370 31.14 -2.89 -1.22
CA GLU A 370 32.47 -3.37 -1.61
C GLU A 370 32.63 -4.89 -1.40
N LYS A 371 32.04 -5.42 -0.33
CA LYS A 371 32.16 -6.84 0.08
C LYS A 371 30.93 -7.69 -0.29
N SER A 372 29.97 -7.12 -1.04
CA SER A 372 28.70 -7.79 -1.39
C SER A 372 27.94 -8.35 -0.18
N VAL A 373 27.96 -7.62 0.94
CA VAL A 373 27.26 -8.00 2.18
C VAL A 373 25.76 -7.75 2.00
N ALA A 374 24.96 -8.72 2.42
CA ALA A 374 23.52 -8.59 2.51
C ALA A 374 23.06 -8.61 3.97
N PHE A 375 21.99 -7.88 4.26
CA PHE A 375 21.43 -7.70 5.59
C PHE A 375 20.01 -8.27 5.69
N GLU A 376 19.63 -8.71 6.89
CA GLU A 376 18.25 -9.01 7.29
C GLU A 376 17.92 -8.30 8.61
N GLY A 377 16.64 -7.99 8.83
CA GLY A 377 16.16 -7.29 10.03
C GLY A 377 16.70 -5.86 10.11
N VAL A 378 16.63 -5.13 8.99
CA VAL A 378 17.14 -3.75 8.90
C VAL A 378 16.12 -2.76 9.44
N SER A 379 16.56 -1.88 10.33
CA SER A 379 15.79 -0.71 10.79
C SER A 379 16.58 0.55 10.47
N LEU A 380 16.01 1.42 9.63
CA LEU A 380 16.56 2.73 9.29
C LEU A 380 15.75 3.81 10.00
N THR A 381 16.43 4.81 10.54
CA THR A 381 15.79 6.01 11.10
C THR A 381 16.50 7.24 10.55
N VAL A 382 15.75 8.11 9.87
CA VAL A 382 16.21 9.37 9.29
C VAL A 382 15.46 10.51 9.96
N GLY A 383 16.17 11.44 10.60
CA GLY A 383 15.58 12.56 11.31
C GLY A 383 15.45 12.34 12.82
N GLN A 384 14.64 13.17 13.47
CA GLN A 384 14.47 13.17 14.92
C GLN A 384 13.13 13.80 15.35
N GLY A 385 12.63 13.40 16.52
CA GLY A 385 11.36 13.88 17.05
C GLY A 385 10.20 13.61 16.09
N ASN A 386 9.38 14.63 15.81
CA ASN A 386 8.24 14.52 14.90
C ASN A 386 8.63 14.63 13.42
N GLN A 387 9.88 14.97 13.10
CA GLN A 387 10.41 15.03 11.75
C GLN A 387 11.29 13.79 11.51
N VAL A 388 10.65 12.64 11.37
CA VAL A 388 11.33 11.36 11.25
C VAL A 388 10.68 10.48 10.18
N ILE A 389 11.51 9.79 9.41
CA ILE A 389 11.10 8.65 8.60
C ILE A 389 11.80 7.41 9.15
N ALA A 390 11.00 6.39 9.50
CA ALA A 390 11.49 5.10 9.95
C ALA A 390 11.11 4.02 8.94
N VAL A 391 12.08 3.21 8.52
CA VAL A 391 11.88 2.10 7.57
C VAL A 391 12.31 0.81 8.26
N ASN A 392 11.40 -0.17 8.31
CA ASN A 392 11.69 -1.49 8.85
C ASN A 392 11.59 -2.53 7.74
N ILE A 393 12.67 -3.27 7.53
CA ILE A 393 12.77 -4.42 6.64
C ILE A 393 12.92 -5.63 7.56
N GLY A 394 11.98 -6.56 7.49
CA GLY A 394 11.97 -7.77 8.34
C GLY A 394 13.08 -8.76 7.97
N ASP A 395 12.81 -10.05 8.14
CA ASP A 395 13.72 -11.15 7.77
C ASP A 395 13.83 -11.35 6.24
N ILE A 396 13.93 -10.25 5.48
CA ILE A 396 14.12 -10.20 4.03
C ILE A 396 15.56 -9.82 3.77
N LYS A 397 16.27 -10.64 3.00
CA LYS A 397 17.65 -10.40 2.62
C LYS A 397 17.73 -9.26 1.61
N VAL A 398 18.41 -8.18 1.97
CA VAL A 398 18.60 -6.97 1.16
C VAL A 398 20.07 -6.59 1.07
N ASP A 399 20.52 -6.06 -0.05
CA ASP A 399 21.91 -5.63 -0.25
C ASP A 399 22.08 -4.12 0.04
N ALA A 400 23.34 -3.68 0.05
CA ALA A 400 23.65 -2.26 0.26
C ALA A 400 23.07 -1.33 -0.82
N PRO A 401 23.15 -1.63 -2.14
CA PRO A 401 22.54 -0.79 -3.18
C PRO A 401 21.04 -0.54 -2.98
N PHE A 402 20.28 -1.57 -2.57
CA PHE A 402 18.86 -1.40 -2.27
C PHE A 402 18.62 -0.42 -1.11
N ILE A 403 19.38 -0.56 -0.02
CA ILE A 403 19.28 0.31 1.16
C ILE A 403 19.69 1.76 0.81
N GLU A 404 20.74 1.92 0.01
CA GLU A 404 21.18 3.23 -0.47
C GLU A 404 20.13 3.92 -1.35
N ALA A 405 19.47 3.17 -2.24
CA ALA A 405 18.37 3.70 -3.05
C ALA A 405 17.20 4.17 -2.19
N LEU A 406 16.84 3.42 -1.14
CA LEU A 406 15.82 3.84 -0.17
C LEU A 406 16.23 5.11 0.57
N LEU A 407 17.46 5.16 1.11
CA LEU A 407 17.96 6.34 1.81
C LEU A 407 18.02 7.57 0.90
N SER A 408 18.43 7.40 -0.36
CA SER A 408 18.46 8.48 -1.34
C SER A 408 17.07 9.12 -1.49
N LYS A 409 16.02 8.30 -1.66
CA LYS A 409 14.63 8.79 -1.77
C LYS A 409 14.10 9.42 -0.50
N VAL A 410 14.38 8.84 0.66
CA VAL A 410 13.98 9.40 1.95
C VAL A 410 14.64 10.76 2.18
N LEU A 411 15.94 10.88 1.87
CA LEU A 411 16.72 12.10 2.09
C LEU A 411 16.32 13.27 1.18
N GLU A 412 15.61 13.05 0.07
CA GLU A 412 15.04 14.14 -0.77
C GLU A 412 14.14 15.09 0.03
N LYS A 413 13.62 14.67 1.19
CA LYS A 413 12.76 15.47 2.09
C LYS A 413 13.48 16.07 3.30
N PHE A 414 14.79 15.85 3.43
CA PHE A 414 15.57 16.22 4.61
C PHE A 414 16.82 17.04 4.23
N THR A 415 17.40 17.72 5.22
CA THR A 415 18.67 18.45 5.01
C THR A 415 19.85 17.47 4.92
N PRO A 416 20.95 17.82 4.23
CA PRO A 416 22.12 16.95 4.10
C PRO A 416 22.78 16.54 5.44
N THR A 417 22.57 17.32 6.50
CA THR A 417 23.10 17.08 7.84
C THR A 417 22.17 16.27 8.75
N THR A 418 21.02 15.82 8.22
CA THR A 418 20.04 15.07 8.99
C THR A 418 20.62 13.77 9.54
N ASN A 419 20.34 13.49 10.81
CA ASN A 419 20.75 12.26 11.48
C ASN A 419 20.19 11.05 10.74
N VAL A 420 21.06 10.06 10.52
CA VAL A 420 20.69 8.76 9.94
C VAL A 420 21.30 7.71 10.85
N THR A 421 20.49 6.75 11.26
CA THR A 421 20.97 5.56 11.97
C THR A 421 20.40 4.33 11.29
N MET A 422 21.16 3.25 11.36
CA MET A 422 20.75 1.94 10.86
C MET A 422 21.04 0.90 11.92
N SER A 423 20.21 -0.13 12.01
CA SER A 423 20.57 -1.38 12.66
C SER A 423 20.20 -2.56 11.80
N PHE A 424 20.91 -3.67 11.94
CA PHE A 424 20.58 -4.93 11.26
C PHE A 424 20.70 -6.10 12.23
N ARG A 425 19.90 -7.16 12.04
CA ARG A 425 19.98 -8.38 12.85
C ARG A 425 20.96 -9.38 12.28
N LYS A 426 21.00 -9.53 10.95
CA LYS A 426 21.87 -10.51 10.31
C LYS A 426 22.66 -9.86 9.18
N GLY A 427 23.94 -10.19 9.08
CA GLY A 427 24.82 -9.79 7.99
C GLY A 427 25.42 -11.04 7.34
N HIS A 428 25.33 -11.15 6.02
CA HIS A 428 25.78 -12.30 5.24
C HIS A 428 27.04 -11.92 4.47
N PHE A 429 28.12 -12.64 4.70
CA PHE A 429 29.45 -12.37 4.15
C PHE A 429 29.92 -13.54 3.30
N ALA A 430 30.58 -13.24 2.18
CA ALA A 430 31.16 -14.25 1.30
C ALA A 430 32.32 -15.01 1.95
N SER A 431 33.04 -14.37 2.87
CA SER A 431 34.16 -14.95 3.60
C SER A 431 34.23 -14.46 5.04
N GLY A 432 34.90 -15.21 5.91
CA GLY A 432 35.19 -14.79 7.27
C GLY A 432 36.17 -13.62 7.33
N HIS A 433 37.03 -13.49 6.32
CA HIS A 433 37.88 -12.31 6.15
C HIS A 433 37.05 -11.02 6.00
N ASP A 434 36.03 -11.04 5.13
CA ASP A 434 35.15 -9.89 4.90
C ASP A 434 34.39 -9.49 6.16
N LEU A 435 33.94 -10.48 6.94
CA LEU A 435 33.28 -10.26 8.23
C LEU A 435 34.23 -9.59 9.23
N LYS A 436 35.46 -10.12 9.39
CA LYS A 436 36.47 -9.54 10.28
C LYS A 436 36.79 -8.10 9.89
N ASP A 437 37.01 -7.84 8.61
CA ASP A 437 37.35 -6.50 8.13
C ASP A 437 36.17 -5.52 8.34
N PHE A 438 34.94 -5.95 7.99
CA PHE A 438 33.73 -5.15 8.19
C PHE A 438 33.51 -4.78 9.67
N THR A 439 33.59 -5.76 10.56
CA THR A 439 33.36 -5.57 12.01
C THR A 439 34.45 -4.71 12.63
N LYS A 440 35.72 -4.95 12.29
CA LYS A 440 36.85 -4.13 12.73
C LYS A 440 36.70 -2.67 12.29
N LYS A 441 36.35 -2.44 11.02
CA LYS A 441 36.25 -1.09 10.47
C LYS A 441 35.09 -0.27 11.05
N LEU A 442 34.00 -0.94 11.44
CA LEU A 442 32.84 -0.31 12.07
C LEU A 442 32.86 -0.33 13.60
N GLY A 443 33.90 -0.91 14.21
CA GLY A 443 34.02 -1.04 15.66
C GLY A 443 32.94 -1.93 16.28
N ILE A 444 32.50 -2.96 15.56
CA ILE A 444 31.51 -3.93 16.04
C ILE A 444 32.23 -5.01 16.83
N GLU A 445 31.96 -5.08 18.14
CA GLU A 445 32.47 -6.14 19.00
C GLU A 445 31.73 -7.46 18.75
N LEU A 446 32.49 -8.54 18.61
CA LEU A 446 32.00 -9.91 18.42
C LEU A 446 31.99 -10.68 19.73
N GLN A 447 30.90 -11.36 20.00
CA GLN A 447 30.69 -12.27 21.13
C GLN A 447 30.68 -13.72 20.65
N ALA A 448 30.94 -14.65 21.58
CA ALA A 448 30.84 -16.07 21.29
C ALA A 448 29.39 -16.43 20.90
N GLY A 449 29.21 -17.05 19.73
CA GLY A 449 27.89 -17.39 19.18
C GLY A 449 27.27 -16.35 18.25
N ASP A 450 27.93 -15.21 18.02
CA ASP A 450 27.48 -14.22 17.02
C ASP A 450 27.72 -14.66 15.57
N ILE A 451 28.57 -15.66 15.36
CA ILE A 451 29.06 -16.07 14.04
C ILE A 451 28.57 -17.48 13.71
N GLU A 452 27.95 -17.62 12.53
CA GLU A 452 27.61 -18.91 11.93
C GLU A 452 28.51 -19.15 10.69
N GLN A 453 29.19 -20.31 10.63
CA GLN A 453 30.08 -20.76 9.53
C GLN A 453 29.95 -22.25 9.21
#